data_AF-A0A822FU55-F1
#
_entry.id   AF-A0A822FU55-F1
#
_cell.length_a   1.000
_cell.length_b   1.000
_cell.length_c   1.000
_cell.angle_alpha   90.00
_cell.angle_beta   90.00
_cell.angle_gamma   90.00
#
_symmetry.space_group_name_H-M   'P 1'
#
loop_
_entity.id
_entity.type
_entity.pdbx_description
1 polymer ?
#
loop_
_entity_poly.entity_id
_entity_poly.type
_entity_poly.pdbx_seq_one_letter_code
_entity_poly.pdbx_strand_id
1 'polypeptide(L)'
;NLGQALLTLFILSSKDGWVTIMYNGIDAVDVDMQPIKNYSESKLIYFISFILIVSFFVLNMFVGVVVENFHKCRAQQELENEAQNKLKYRKKLERKKHLMCKLPYYTHFPPWRKYLHDLCINK
;
A
#
# COMPACT_ATOMS: atom_id res chain seq x y z
N ASN A 1 -32.15 -23.41 2.98
CA ASN A 1 -31.22 -23.27 4.13
C ASN A 1 -30.33 -22.03 3.98
N LEU A 2 -30.05 -21.34 5.08
CA LEU A 2 -29.34 -20.05 5.11
C LEU A 2 -27.91 -20.11 4.50
N GLY A 3 -27.13 -21.14 4.82
CA GLY A 3 -25.76 -21.27 4.30
C GLY A 3 -25.69 -21.39 2.78
N GLN A 4 -26.66 -22.07 2.17
CA GLN A 4 -26.79 -22.14 0.71
C GLN A 4 -27.12 -20.76 0.12
N ALA A 5 -27.95 -19.96 0.79
CA ALA A 5 -28.23 -18.60 0.35
C ALA A 5 -26.97 -17.71 0.40
N LEU A 6 -26.15 -17.81 1.46
CA LEU A 6 -24.89 -17.07 1.55
C LEU A 6 -23.89 -17.50 0.46
N LEU A 7 -23.81 -18.79 0.15
CA LEU A 7 -22.98 -19.31 -0.94
C LEU A 7 -23.46 -18.78 -2.31
N THR A 8 -24.76 -18.78 -2.56
CA THR A 8 -25.34 -18.18 -3.77
C THR A 8 -25.03 -16.69 -3.88
N LEU A 9 -25.11 -15.94 -2.78
CA LEU A 9 -24.75 -14.52 -2.73
C LEU A 9 -23.25 -14.30 -3.00
N PHE A 10 -22.39 -15.17 -2.49
CA PHE A 10 -20.95 -15.12 -2.77
C PHE A 10 -20.68 -15.34 -4.27
N ILE A 11 -21.27 -16.36 -4.89
CA ILE A 11 -21.13 -16.63 -6.33
C ILE A 11 -21.65 -15.44 -7.16
N LEU A 12 -22.80 -14.86 -6.78
CA LEU A 12 -23.34 -13.65 -7.39
C LEU A 12 -22.36 -12.47 -7.29
N SER A 13 -21.68 -12.30 -6.16
CA SER A 13 -20.69 -11.24 -5.96
C SER A 13 -19.43 -11.42 -6.82
N SER A 14 -19.02 -12.67 -7.05
CA SER A 14 -17.87 -13.02 -7.91
C SER A 14 -18.12 -12.79 -9.39
N LYS A 15 -19.38 -12.57 -9.80
CA LYS A 15 -19.83 -12.46 -11.21
C LYS A 15 -19.49 -13.66 -12.09
N ASP A 16 -19.24 -14.82 -11.49
CA ASP A 16 -19.06 -16.07 -12.22
C ASP A 16 -20.30 -16.97 -12.01
N GLY A 17 -20.83 -17.56 -13.08
CA GLY A 17 -22.04 -18.40 -13.01
C GLY A 17 -23.34 -17.70 -12.55
N TRP A 18 -23.33 -16.38 -12.28
CA TRP A 18 -24.47 -15.63 -11.75
C TRP A 18 -25.69 -15.60 -12.68
N VAL A 19 -25.45 -15.65 -14.00
CA VAL A 19 -26.49 -15.61 -15.02
C VAL A 19 -27.42 -16.83 -14.91
N THR A 20 -26.86 -18.02 -14.67
CA THR A 20 -27.64 -19.25 -14.49
C THR A 20 -28.51 -19.19 -13.24
N ILE A 21 -27.96 -18.67 -12.14
CA ILE A 21 -28.69 -18.48 -10.87
C ILE A 21 -29.82 -17.47 -11.05
N MET A 22 -29.58 -16.39 -11.77
CA MET A 22 -30.57 -15.36 -12.07
C MET A 22 -31.72 -15.93 -12.92
N TYR A 23 -31.43 -16.66 -14.00
CA TYR A 23 -32.47 -17.29 -14.83
C TYR A 23 -33.31 -18.29 -14.02
N ASN A 24 -32.66 -19.13 -13.20
CA ASN A 24 -33.37 -20.04 -12.31
C ASN A 24 -34.27 -19.30 -11.29
N GLY A 25 -33.86 -18.10 -10.84
CA GLY A 25 -34.65 -17.25 -9.95
C GLY A 25 -35.84 -16.57 -10.62
N ILE A 26 -35.72 -16.19 -11.90
CA ILE A 26 -36.79 -15.58 -12.71
C ILE A 26 -37.85 -16.63 -13.05
N ASP A 27 -37.43 -17.84 -13.38
CA ASP A 27 -38.30 -18.95 -13.79
C ASP A 27 -38.95 -19.67 -12.60
N ALA A 28 -38.55 -19.35 -11.36
CA ALA A 28 -39.15 -19.93 -10.14
C ALA A 28 -40.58 -19.43 -9.91
N VAL A 29 -41.50 -20.38 -9.72
CA VAL A 29 -42.95 -20.16 -9.62
C VAL A 29 -43.44 -20.31 -8.17
N ASP A 30 -43.70 -21.55 -7.73
CA ASP A 30 -44.21 -21.90 -6.40
C ASP A 30 -43.58 -23.22 -5.94
N VAL A 31 -43.77 -23.57 -4.68
CA VAL A 31 -43.29 -24.83 -4.09
C VAL A 31 -43.95 -26.00 -4.83
N ASP A 32 -43.15 -27.02 -5.16
CA ASP A 32 -43.56 -28.23 -5.89
C ASP A 32 -44.07 -28.01 -7.33
N MET A 33 -43.85 -26.83 -7.92
CA MET A 33 -44.17 -26.52 -9.32
C MET A 33 -42.91 -26.45 -10.18
N GLN A 34 -42.98 -26.96 -11.41
CA GLN A 34 -41.87 -26.87 -12.36
C GLN A 34 -41.66 -25.40 -12.79
N PRO A 35 -40.41 -24.93 -12.95
CA PRO A 35 -40.12 -23.58 -13.42
C PRO A 35 -40.76 -23.28 -14.78
N ILE A 36 -41.32 -22.08 -14.90
CA ILE A 36 -41.93 -21.55 -16.13
C ILE A 36 -41.07 -20.40 -16.61
N LYS A 37 -40.66 -20.46 -17.88
CA LYS A 37 -39.80 -19.44 -18.49
C LYS A 37 -40.44 -18.05 -18.40
N ASN A 38 -39.68 -17.07 -17.89
CA ASN A 38 -40.09 -15.67 -17.76
C ASN A 38 -41.35 -15.46 -16.89
N TYR A 39 -41.58 -16.29 -15.87
CA TYR A 39 -42.74 -16.12 -14.98
C TYR A 39 -42.74 -14.76 -14.26
N SER A 40 -41.55 -14.25 -13.90
CA SER A 40 -41.42 -13.05 -13.06
C SER A 40 -40.25 -12.16 -13.45
N GLU A 41 -40.44 -11.40 -14.53
CA GLU A 41 -39.42 -10.50 -15.08
C GLU A 41 -38.99 -9.39 -14.10
N SER A 42 -39.87 -8.99 -13.16
CA SER A 42 -39.56 -7.98 -12.15
C SER A 42 -38.43 -8.38 -11.19
N LYS A 43 -38.21 -9.68 -10.97
CA LYS A 43 -37.11 -10.19 -10.13
C LYS A 43 -35.73 -9.90 -10.73
N LEU A 44 -35.65 -9.66 -12.04
CA LEU A 44 -34.40 -9.25 -12.71
C LEU A 44 -33.82 -7.97 -12.09
N ILE A 45 -34.67 -6.98 -11.82
CA ILE A 45 -34.25 -5.67 -11.29
C ILE A 45 -33.63 -5.85 -9.90
N TYR A 46 -34.13 -6.78 -9.10
CA TYR A 46 -33.54 -7.12 -7.81
C TYR A 46 -32.12 -7.67 -7.96
N PHE A 47 -31.90 -8.64 -8.85
CA PHE A 47 -30.56 -9.20 -9.08
C PHE A 47 -29.56 -8.17 -9.61
N ILE A 48 -29.98 -7.35 -10.58
CA ILE A 48 -29.12 -6.32 -11.19
C ILE A 48 -28.78 -5.23 -10.16
N SER A 49 -29.75 -4.72 -9.42
CA SER A 49 -29.50 -3.70 -8.39
C SER A 49 -28.61 -4.21 -7.27
N PHE A 50 -28.82 -5.46 -6.82
CA PHE A 50 -27.96 -6.10 -5.83
C PHE A 50 -26.49 -6.21 -6.31
N ILE A 51 -26.27 -6.70 -7.54
CA ILE A 51 -24.92 -6.82 -8.11
C ILE A 51 -24.24 -5.46 -8.23
N LEU A 52 -24.96 -4.42 -8.66
CA LEU A 52 -24.40 -3.08 -8.80
C LEU A 52 -24.00 -2.49 -7.44
N ILE A 53 -24.88 -2.56 -6.44
CA ILE A 53 -24.63 -2.01 -5.10
C ILE A 53 -23.43 -2.71 -4.44
N VAL A 54 -23.42 -4.05 -4.43
CA VAL A 54 -22.34 -4.82 -3.81
C VAL A 54 -21.02 -4.61 -4.56
N SER A 55 -21.04 -4.62 -5.89
CA SER A 55 -19.84 -4.39 -6.69
C SER A 55 -19.24 -3.00 -6.45
N PHE A 56 -20.10 -1.98 -6.39
CA PHE A 56 -19.66 -0.61 -6.14
C PHE A 56 -19.07 -0.46 -4.73
N PHE A 57 -19.71 -1.05 -3.72
CA PHE A 57 -19.21 -1.01 -2.35
C PHE A 57 -17.86 -1.72 -2.22
N VAL A 58 -17.73 -2.94 -2.76
CA VAL A 58 -16.47 -3.70 -2.73
C VAL A 58 -15.35 -2.95 -3.44
N LEU A 59 -15.63 -2.33 -4.59
CA LEU A 59 -14.65 -1.54 -5.32
C LEU A 59 -14.18 -0.33 -4.52
N ASN A 60 -15.12 0.45 -3.97
CA ASN A 60 -14.78 1.63 -3.17
C ASN A 60 -14.05 1.28 -1.87
N MET A 61 -14.44 0.18 -1.22
CA MET A 61 -13.73 -0.34 -0.05
C MET A 61 -12.31 -0.79 -0.41
N PHE A 62 -12.13 -1.49 -1.53
CA PHE A 62 -10.82 -1.93 -2.01
C PHE A 62 -9.90 -0.76 -2.32
N VAL A 63 -10.40 0.23 -3.07
CA VAL A 63 -9.66 1.47 -3.36
C VAL A 63 -9.29 2.19 -2.06
N GLY A 64 -10.22 2.28 -1.10
CA GLY A 64 -9.95 2.87 0.22
C GLY A 64 -8.77 2.21 0.94
N VAL A 65 -8.79 0.87 1.05
CA VAL A 65 -7.72 0.10 1.71
C VAL A 65 -6.39 0.23 0.96
N VAL A 66 -6.41 0.16 -0.37
CA VAL A 66 -5.19 0.25 -1.18
C VAL A 66 -4.58 1.64 -1.06
N VAL A 67 -5.38 2.70 -1.18
CA VAL A 67 -4.93 4.09 -1.06
C VAL A 67 -4.39 4.36 0.35
N GLU A 68 -5.06 3.88 1.41
CA GLU A 68 -4.58 4.02 2.78
C GLU A 68 -3.22 3.33 2.97
N ASN A 69 -3.04 2.13 2.44
CA ASN A 69 -1.76 1.41 2.49
C ASN A 69 -0.66 2.14 1.72
N PHE A 70 -0.96 2.71 0.54
CA PHE A 70 -0.01 3.54 -0.20
C PHE A 70 0.41 4.78 0.58
N HIS A 71 -0.53 5.47 1.22
CA HIS A 71 -0.22 6.62 2.07
C HIS A 71 0.65 6.23 3.27
N LYS A 72 0.35 5.12 3.95
CA LYS A 72 1.16 4.59 5.06
C LYS A 72 2.58 4.23 4.59
N CYS A 73 2.71 3.54 3.46
CA CYS A 73 4.00 3.16 2.89
C CYS A 73 4.84 4.41 2.55
N ARG A 74 4.22 5.41 1.91
CA ARG A 74 4.89 6.67 1.60
C ARG A 74 5.39 7.40 2.86
N ALA A 75 4.54 7.53 3.87
CA ALA A 75 4.91 8.18 5.13
C ALA A 75 6.06 7.45 5.84
N GLN A 76 6.02 6.12 5.88
CA GLN A 76 7.08 5.30 6.45
C GLN A 76 8.40 5.48 5.70
N GLN A 77 8.35 5.50 4.37
CA GLN A 77 9.53 5.66 3.53
C GLN A 77 10.19 7.04 3.70
N GLU A 78 9.39 8.11 3.84
CA GLU A 78 9.88 9.45 4.12
C GLU A 78 10.62 9.50 5.48
N LEU A 79 10.03 8.92 6.53
CA LEU A 79 10.66 8.83 7.86
C LEU A 79 11.96 8.02 7.84
N GLU A 80 11.99 6.87 7.15
CA GLU A 80 13.18 6.04 7.02
C GLU A 80 14.30 6.76 6.26
N ASN A 81 13.96 7.47 5.18
CA ASN A 81 14.92 8.27 4.42
C ASN A 81 15.52 9.39 5.27
N GLU A 82 14.71 10.08 6.07
CA GLU A 82 15.19 11.09 7.01
C GLU A 82 16.11 10.50 8.07
N ALA A 83 15.74 9.36 8.66
CA ALA A 83 16.56 8.68 9.66
C ALA A 83 17.91 8.26 9.07
N GLN A 84 17.90 7.67 7.86
CA GLN A 84 19.14 7.31 7.16
C GLN A 84 20.01 8.53 6.87
N ASN A 85 19.42 9.64 6.41
CA ASN A 85 20.14 10.87 6.15
C ASN A 85 20.77 11.40 7.43
N LYS A 86 20.01 11.51 8.53
CA LYS A 86 20.53 11.91 9.85
C LYS A 86 21.69 11.03 10.32
N LEU A 87 21.58 9.70 10.16
CA LEU A 87 22.67 8.76 10.47
C LEU A 87 23.91 8.98 9.59
N LYS A 88 23.74 9.21 8.27
CA LYS A 88 24.84 9.55 7.36
C LYS A 88 25.52 10.85 7.77
N TYR A 89 24.77 11.89 8.12
CA TYR A 89 25.31 13.15 8.63
C TYR A 89 26.09 12.95 9.94
N ARG A 90 25.57 12.16 10.89
CA ARG A 90 26.25 11.87 12.15
C ARG A 90 27.58 11.15 11.93
N LYS A 91 27.60 10.11 11.09
CA LYS A 91 28.84 9.40 10.71
C LYS A 91 29.86 10.31 10.04
N LYS A 92 29.41 11.23 9.16
CA LYS A 92 30.30 12.25 8.55
C LYS A 92 30.89 13.19 9.60
N LEU A 93 30.10 13.63 10.57
CA LEU A 93 30.56 14.51 11.65
C LEU A 93 31.57 13.80 12.56
N GLU A 94 31.31 12.55 12.94
CA GLU A 94 32.23 11.71 13.72
C GLU A 94 33.57 11.51 13.00
N ARG A 95 33.54 11.22 11.69
CA ARG A 95 34.75 11.13 10.86
C ARG A 95 35.55 12.44 10.84
N LYS A 96 34.88 13.59 10.69
CA LYS A 96 35.52 14.91 10.75
C LYS A 96 36.14 15.19 12.11
N LYS A 97 35.44 14.89 13.21
CA LYS A 97 35.96 15.03 14.58
C LYS A 97 37.22 14.18 14.79
N HIS A 98 37.17 12.91 14.38
CA HIS A 98 38.30 12.00 14.52
C HIS A 98 39.50 12.44 13.67
N LEU A 99 39.26 12.97 12.46
CA LEU A 99 40.30 13.57 11.64
C LEU A 99 40.93 14.78 12.35
N MET A 100 40.12 15.71 12.87
CA MET A 100 40.61 16.89 13.60
C MET A 100 41.46 16.54 14.82
N CYS A 101 41.10 15.52 15.61
CA CYS A 101 41.94 15.06 16.73
C CYS A 101 43.28 14.46 16.27
N LYS A 102 43.36 13.93 15.04
CA LYS A 102 44.60 13.41 14.45
C LYS A 102 45.42 14.47 13.71
N LEU A 103 44.89 15.67 13.48
CA LEU A 103 45.65 16.70 12.79
C LEU A 103 46.83 17.14 13.68
N PRO A 104 48.05 17.21 13.13
CA PRO A 104 49.20 17.71 13.87
C PRO A 104 48.99 19.15 14.36
N TYR A 105 49.47 19.49 15.56
CA TYR A 105 49.29 20.81 16.19
C TYR A 105 49.74 22.00 15.31
N TYR A 106 50.81 21.82 14.51
CA TYR A 106 51.37 22.85 13.64
C TYR A 106 50.53 23.16 12.39
N THR A 107 49.45 22.41 12.13
CA THR A 107 48.64 22.59 10.92
C THR A 107 47.89 23.92 10.85
N HIS A 108 47.63 24.55 12.01
CA HIS A 108 46.99 25.86 12.13
C HIS A 108 47.98 27.05 12.09
N PHE A 109 49.28 26.81 11.90
CA PHE A 109 50.27 27.88 11.87
C PHE A 109 50.13 28.76 10.62
N PRO A 110 50.39 30.08 10.74
CA PRO A 110 50.46 30.96 9.58
C PRO A 110 51.61 30.54 8.64
N PRO A 111 51.52 30.86 7.33
CA PRO A 111 52.36 30.26 6.29
C PRO A 111 53.87 30.34 6.56
N TRP A 112 54.35 31.49 7.04
CA TRP A 112 55.78 31.71 7.31
C TRP A 112 56.31 30.85 8.47
N ARG A 113 55.52 30.66 9.54
CA ARG A 113 55.90 29.84 10.70
C ARG A 113 55.89 28.35 10.36
N LYS A 114 54.95 27.95 9.50
CA LYS A 114 54.84 26.57 9.01
C LYS A 114 56.03 26.21 8.12
N TYR A 115 56.44 27.12 7.23
CA TYR A 115 57.64 26.95 6.40
C TYR A 115 58.90 26.70 7.25
N LEU A 116 59.12 27.51 8.30
CA LEU A 116 60.24 27.31 9.22
C LEU A 116 60.16 25.98 9.97
N HIS A 117 58.97 25.61 10.46
CA HIS A 117 58.75 24.34 11.16
C HIS A 117 59.08 23.13 10.26
N ASP A 118 58.62 23.13 9.00
CA ASP A 118 58.87 22.04 8.06
C ASP A 118 60.35 21.95 7.66
N LEU A 119 61.05 23.09 7.61
CA LEU A 119 62.50 23.15 7.34
C LEU A 119 63.34 22.58 8.50
N CYS A 120 62.86 22.73 9.73
CA CYS A 120 63.52 22.19 10.93
C CYS A 120 63.25 20.70 11.16
N ILE A 121 62.10 20.17 10.72
CA ILE A 121 61.70 18.77 10.93
C ILE A 121 62.13 17.81 9.80
N ASN A 122 62.28 18.28 8.55
CA ASN A 122 62.65 17.44 7.40
C ASN A 122 64.17 17.36 7.13
N LYS A 123 65.02 17.67 8.11
CA LYS A 123 66.49 17.47 8.05
C LYS A 123 66.88 16.20 8.80
#